data_AF-A0A8T9QC94-F1
#
_entry.id   AF-A0A8T9QC94-F1
#
_cell.length_a   1.000
_cell.length_b   1.000
_cell.length_c   1.000
_cell.angle_alpha   90.00
_cell.angle_beta   90.00
_cell.angle_gamma   90.00
#
_symmetry.space_group_name_H-M   'P 1'
#
loop_
_entity.id
_entity.type
_entity.pdbx_description
1 polymer ?
#
loop_
_entity_poly.entity_id
_entity_poly.type
_entity_poly.pdbx_seq_one_letter_code
_entity_poly.pdbx_strand_id
1 'polypeptide(L)'
;MGRPYGWGVEVAYRLLPALDANVGVGLGSSGAKIGVGTRAYVPSRGRNHLFAGTNLVYSSSNISVDIEDSNGVKGRYIIHSSTLLHLRAGLHHQFRRNALQLALGYGAILSPNPAVELIPGFGPGSLTGQNLVEAIGPGGLEISISFLIGLGPGKVTVR
;
A
#
# COMPACT_ATOMS: atom_id res chain seq x y z
N MET A 1 -1.29 -5.76 0.27
CA MET A 1 -1.50 -4.88 1.45
C MET A 1 -0.27 -4.79 2.36
N GLY A 2 0.89 -5.28 1.91
CA GLY A 2 2.17 -5.06 2.58
C GLY A 2 2.95 -3.80 2.19
N ARG A 3 2.46 -2.94 1.27
CA ARG A 3 3.09 -1.63 0.96
C ARG A 3 2.36 -0.83 -0.12
N PRO A 4 2.15 0.47 0.12
CA PRO A 4 2.29 1.49 -0.90
C PRO A 4 3.79 1.66 -1.18
N TYR A 5 4.17 1.54 -2.46
CA TYR A 5 5.52 1.79 -2.98
C TYR A 5 6.59 0.75 -2.52
N GLY A 6 6.35 -0.53 -2.86
CA GLY A 6 7.39 -1.56 -3.03
C GLY A 6 6.98 -3.00 -2.64
N TRP A 7 7.94 -3.79 -2.17
CA TRP A 7 7.84 -5.26 -2.00
C TRP A 7 7.47 -5.67 -0.57
N GLY A 8 6.62 -6.68 -0.43
CA GLY A 8 6.21 -7.20 0.88
C GLY A 8 5.50 -8.55 0.76
N VAL A 9 5.27 -9.16 1.92
CA VAL A 9 4.56 -10.42 2.06
C VAL A 9 3.32 -10.18 2.92
N GLU A 10 2.23 -10.83 2.56
CA GLU A 10 0.96 -10.71 3.26
C GLU A 10 0.38 -12.10 3.51
N VAL A 11 -0.19 -12.27 4.69
CA VAL A 11 -1.01 -13.42 5.04
C VAL A 11 -2.45 -12.96 5.15
N ALA A 12 -3.34 -13.67 4.47
CA ALA A 12 -4.76 -13.38 4.46
C ALA A 12 -5.54 -14.55 5.07
N TYR A 13 -6.55 -14.23 5.86
CA TYR A 13 -7.46 -15.19 6.45
C TYR A 13 -8.89 -14.83 6.06
N ARG A 14 -9.63 -15.81 5.55
CA ARG A 14 -11.03 -15.63 5.14
C ARG A 14 -11.95 -15.74 6.36
N LEU A 15 -12.48 -14.60 6.80
CA LEU A 15 -13.42 -14.52 7.92
C LEU A 15 -14.84 -14.92 7.49
N LEU A 16 -15.25 -14.45 6.32
CA LEU A 16 -16.56 -14.73 5.71
C LEU A 16 -16.38 -15.07 4.23
N PRO A 17 -17.37 -15.67 3.55
CA PRO A 17 -17.27 -15.98 2.12
C PRO A 17 -16.92 -14.77 1.24
N ALA A 18 -17.27 -13.56 1.69
CA ALA A 18 -17.02 -12.30 1.02
C ALA A 18 -16.09 -11.35 1.80
N LEU A 19 -15.49 -11.77 2.92
CA LEU A 19 -14.62 -10.91 3.74
C LEU A 19 -13.34 -11.64 4.15
N ASP A 20 -12.20 -11.07 3.77
CA ASP A 20 -10.89 -11.50 4.22
C ASP A 20 -10.30 -10.44 5.17
N ALA A 21 -9.68 -10.88 6.25
CA ALA A 21 -8.74 -10.07 7.02
C ALA A 21 -7.32 -10.38 6.56
N ASN A 22 -6.42 -9.42 6.67
CA ASN A 22 -5.02 -9.64 6.35
C ASN A 22 -4.07 -8.87 7.26
N VAL A 23 -2.86 -9.41 7.33
CA VAL A 23 -1.72 -8.79 7.95
C VAL A 23 -0.54 -8.95 7.01
N GLY A 24 0.22 -7.88 6.82
CA GLY A 24 1.35 -7.87 5.92
C GLY A 24 2.50 -7.02 6.45
N VAL A 25 3.69 -7.40 6.03
CA VAL A 25 4.92 -6.63 6.27
C VAL A 25 5.60 -6.35 4.93
N GLY A 26 6.24 -5.20 4.82
CA GLY A 26 7.00 -4.84 3.62
C GLY A 26 8.07 -3.79 3.91
N LEU A 27 9.06 -3.67 3.03
CA LEU A 27 10.26 -2.85 3.24
C LEU A 27 10.35 -1.56 2.41
N GLY A 28 9.48 -0.58 2.69
CA GLY A 28 9.21 0.73 2.03
C GLY A 28 10.38 1.53 1.46
N SER A 29 10.06 2.44 0.53
CA SER A 29 10.85 3.67 0.34
C SER A 29 10.91 4.52 1.63
N SER A 30 9.95 4.32 2.54
CA SER A 30 9.93 4.86 3.90
C SER A 30 10.22 3.81 4.99
N GLY A 31 10.85 2.67 4.63
CA GLY A 31 11.34 1.67 5.57
C GLY A 31 10.34 0.57 5.91
N ALA A 32 10.59 -0.18 6.99
CA ALA A 32 9.72 -1.29 7.38
C ALA A 32 8.31 -0.79 7.69
N LYS A 33 7.33 -1.39 7.00
CA LYS A 33 5.90 -1.15 7.17
C LYS A 33 5.24 -2.43 7.64
N ILE A 34 4.41 -2.30 8.65
CA ILE A 34 3.47 -3.35 9.06
C ILE A 34 2.06 -2.83 8.81
N GLY A 35 1.20 -3.67 8.25
CA GLY A 35 -0.16 -3.31 7.94
C GLY A 35 -1.14 -4.40 8.32
N VAL A 36 -2.30 -3.98 8.80
CA VAL A 36 -3.47 -4.84 9.01
C VAL A 36 -4.63 -4.28 8.22
N GLY A 37 -5.48 -5.15 7.69
CA GLY A 37 -6.58 -4.68 6.88
C GLY A 37 -7.64 -5.73 6.63
N THR A 38 -8.64 -5.29 5.87
CA THR A 38 -9.78 -6.10 5.48
C THR A 38 -10.08 -5.88 4.01
N ARG A 39 -10.60 -6.92 3.35
CA ARG A 39 -11.03 -6.90 1.97
C ARG A 39 -12.41 -7.55 1.86
N ALA A 40 -13.38 -6.79 1.41
CA ALA A 40 -14.69 -7.26 1.02
C ALA A 40 -14.70 -7.56 -0.49
N TYR A 41 -15.23 -8.71 -0.88
CA TYR A 41 -15.36 -9.12 -2.28
C TYR A 41 -16.81 -9.01 -2.72
N VAL A 42 -17.02 -8.48 -3.92
CA VAL A 42 -18.31 -8.49 -4.59
C VAL A 42 -18.57 -9.93 -5.07
N PRO A 43 -19.71 -10.54 -4.68
CA PRO A 43 -20.08 -11.86 -5.17
C PRO A 43 -20.13 -11.87 -6.70
N SER A 44 -19.40 -12.80 -7.31
CA SER A 44 -19.35 -12.98 -8.76
C SER A 44 -19.39 -14.47 -9.06
N ARG A 45 -20.09 -14.85 -10.14
CA ARG A 45 -20.14 -16.24 -10.62
C ARG A 45 -18.90 -16.61 -11.45
N GLY A 46 -18.06 -15.62 -11.79
CA GLY A 46 -16.86 -15.79 -12.58
C GLY A 46 -15.59 -15.99 -11.75
N ARG A 47 -14.45 -16.09 -12.44
CA ARG A 47 -13.11 -16.10 -11.80
C ARG A 47 -12.62 -14.70 -11.40
N ASN A 48 -13.31 -13.66 -11.87
CA ASN A 48 -13.04 -12.27 -11.58
C ASN A 48 -13.96 -11.81 -10.45
N HIS A 49 -13.36 -11.34 -9.37
CA HIS A 49 -14.05 -10.74 -8.24
C HIS A 49 -13.55 -9.31 -8.08
N LEU A 50 -14.47 -8.35 -8.02
CA LEU A 50 -14.12 -7.02 -7.56
C LEU A 50 -13.97 -7.07 -6.04
N PHE A 51 -13.04 -6.31 -5.51
CA PHE A 51 -12.90 -6.15 -4.06
C PHE A 51 -12.74 -4.69 -3.70
N ALA A 52 -13.18 -4.35 -2.50
CA ALA A 52 -12.90 -3.10 -1.82
C ALA A 52 -12.34 -3.44 -0.44
N GLY A 53 -11.42 -2.65 0.07
CA GLY A 53 -10.75 -2.94 1.32
C GLY A 53 -10.10 -1.73 1.95
N THR A 54 -9.74 -1.88 3.20
CA THR A 54 -9.13 -0.83 4.00
C THR A 54 -7.94 -1.40 4.74
N ASN A 55 -6.80 -0.71 4.74
CA ASN A 55 -5.64 -1.08 5.52
C ASN A 55 -5.22 0.04 6.43
N LEU A 56 -4.91 -0.31 7.66
CA LEU A 56 -4.11 0.52 8.52
C LEU A 56 -2.65 0.08 8.38
N VAL A 57 -1.80 0.98 7.91
CA VAL A 57 -0.37 0.75 7.72
C VAL A 57 0.39 1.66 8.67
N TYR A 58 1.27 1.06 9.47
CA TYR A 58 2.19 1.76 10.33
C TYR A 58 3.61 1.68 9.74
N SER A 59 4.22 2.85 9.51
CA SER A 59 5.62 2.96 9.07
C SER A 59 6.49 3.24 10.29
N SER A 60 7.43 2.34 10.62
CA SER A 60 8.23 2.46 11.84
C SER A 60 9.56 3.20 11.65
N SER A 61 9.92 3.58 10.42
CA SER A 61 11.23 4.17 10.12
C SER A 61 11.11 5.60 9.67
N ASN A 62 12.04 6.43 10.15
CA ASN A 62 12.34 7.72 9.55
C ASN A 62 13.34 7.49 8.42
N ILE A 63 13.06 7.97 7.22
CA ILE A 63 13.97 7.86 6.08
C ILE A 63 14.23 9.23 5.48
N SER A 64 15.50 9.54 5.25
CA SER A 64 15.93 10.72 4.51
C SER A 64 15.95 10.40 3.01
N VAL A 65 15.24 11.18 2.20
CA VAL A 65 15.20 11.04 0.75
C VAL A 65 15.76 12.32 0.13
N ASP A 66 16.74 12.15 -0.76
CA ASP A 66 17.29 13.22 -1.58
C ASP A 66 16.51 13.29 -2.89
N ILE A 67 15.92 14.45 -3.17
CA ILE A 67 15.11 14.67 -4.36
C ILE A 67 15.70 15.86 -5.12
N GLU A 68 15.98 15.63 -6.39
CA GLU A 68 16.41 16.65 -7.32
C GLU A 68 15.24 16.96 -8.25
N ASP A 69 14.74 18.20 -8.19
CA ASP A 69 13.72 18.67 -9.13
C ASP A 69 14.33 18.81 -10.54
N SER A 70 13.48 18.78 -11.56
CA SER A 70 13.77 19.04 -12.97
C SER A 70 14.56 20.32 -13.26
N ASN A 71 14.56 21.27 -12.31
CA ASN A 71 15.34 22.52 -12.35
C ASN A 71 16.72 22.41 -11.67
N GLY A 72 17.17 21.21 -11.28
CA GLY A 72 18.45 20.97 -10.58
C GLY A 72 18.44 21.38 -9.10
N VAL A 73 17.27 21.68 -8.53
CA VAL A 73 17.13 22.04 -7.12
C VAL A 73 17.12 20.77 -6.29
N LYS A 74 18.20 20.54 -5.53
CA LYS A 74 18.32 19.43 -4.58
C LYS A 74 17.67 19.83 -3.26
N GLY A 75 16.75 18.99 -2.78
CA GLY A 75 16.11 19.08 -1.47
C GLY A 75 16.19 17.75 -0.75
N ARG A 76 16.56 17.77 0.54
CA ARG A 76 16.53 16.57 1.40
C ARG A 76 15.28 16.60 2.26
N TYR A 77 14.48 15.54 2.20
CA TYR A 77 13.24 15.40 2.95
C TYR A 77 13.34 14.22 3.93
N ILE A 78 12.87 14.40 5.15
CA ILE A 78 12.69 13.32 6.12
C ILE A 78 11.24 12.86 6.03
N ILE A 79 11.04 11.59 5.70
CA ILE A 79 9.75 10.93 5.83
C ILE A 79 9.68 10.35 7.24
N HIS A 80 8.79 10.88 8.08
CA HIS A 80 8.62 10.45 9.45
C HIS A 80 7.76 9.19 9.57
N SER A 81 7.96 8.44 10.66
CA SER A 81 7.07 7.36 11.08
C SER A 81 5.64 7.87 11.15
N SER A 82 4.75 7.25 10.38
CA SER A 82 3.39 7.71 10.23
C SER A 82 2.41 6.56 10.12
N THR A 83 1.21 6.79 10.62
CA THR A 83 0.07 5.89 10.46
C THR A 83 -0.74 6.32 9.24
N LEU A 84 -0.99 5.39 8.33
CA LEU A 84 -1.66 5.61 7.06
C LEU A 84 -2.87 4.69 6.95
N LEU A 85 -4.02 5.25 6.62
CA LEU A 85 -5.21 4.50 6.25
C LEU A 85 -5.31 4.40 4.73
N HIS A 86 -5.14 3.21 4.17
CA HIS A 86 -5.27 2.97 2.74
C HIS A 86 -6.63 2.40 2.39
N LEU A 87 -7.42 3.16 1.65
CA LEU A 87 -8.59 2.65 0.94
C LEU A 87 -8.12 1.99 -0.34
N ARG A 88 -8.60 0.79 -0.65
CA ARG A 88 -8.20 0.02 -1.83
C ARG A 88 -9.41 -0.56 -2.51
N ALA A 89 -9.39 -0.53 -3.84
CA ALA A 89 -10.34 -1.22 -4.67
C ALA A 89 -9.60 -1.92 -5.80
N GLY A 90 -10.13 -3.02 -6.31
CA GLY A 90 -9.44 -3.73 -7.35
C GLY A 90 -10.12 -4.96 -7.86
N LEU A 91 -9.38 -5.70 -8.67
CA LEU A 91 -9.81 -6.93 -9.31
C LEU A 91 -8.95 -8.09 -8.83
N HIS A 92 -9.63 -9.17 -8.44
CA HIS A 92 -9.06 -10.43 -8.01
C HIS A 92 -9.40 -11.49 -9.07
N HIS A 93 -8.39 -12.02 -9.73
CA HIS A 93 -8.52 -13.07 -10.73
C HIS A 93 -8.04 -14.40 -10.16
N GLN A 94 -8.95 -15.35 -9.97
CA GLN A 94 -8.65 -16.68 -9.44
C GLN A 94 -8.17 -17.64 -10.54
N PHE A 95 -6.93 -18.11 -10.42
CA PHE A 95 -6.33 -19.18 -11.23
C PHE A 95 -6.27 -20.50 -10.44
N ARG A 96 -7.39 -21.23 -10.38
CA ARG A 96 -7.52 -22.49 -9.60
C ARG A 96 -7.14 -22.27 -8.13
N ARG A 97 -5.90 -22.63 -7.74
CA ARG A 97 -5.35 -22.48 -6.38
C ARG A 97 -4.61 -21.16 -6.14
N ASN A 98 -4.21 -20.49 -7.21
CA ASN A 98 -3.51 -19.21 -7.15
C ASN A 98 -4.47 -18.08 -7.52
N ALA A 99 -4.12 -16.85 -7.21
CA ALA A 99 -4.82 -15.69 -7.71
C ALA A 99 -3.88 -14.54 -8.01
N LEU A 100 -4.26 -13.72 -8.99
CA LEU A 100 -3.63 -12.45 -9.27
C LEU A 100 -4.58 -11.34 -8.83
N GLN A 101 -4.06 -10.40 -8.07
CA GLN A 101 -4.82 -9.27 -7.58
C GLN A 101 -4.20 -7.98 -8.09
N LEU A 102 -5.01 -7.15 -8.72
CA LEU A 102 -4.66 -5.80 -9.11
C LEU A 102 -5.47 -4.86 -8.23
N ALA A 103 -4.79 -3.94 -7.54
CA ALA A 103 -5.42 -2.98 -6.66
C ALA A 103 -4.98 -1.56 -7.02
N LEU A 104 -5.95 -0.65 -6.93
CA LEU A 104 -5.76 0.77 -6.87
C LEU A 104 -6.15 1.22 -5.47
N GLY A 105 -5.43 2.17 -4.90
CA GLY A 105 -5.71 2.65 -3.57
C GLY A 105 -5.37 4.11 -3.39
N TYR A 106 -5.87 4.65 -2.30
CA TYR A 106 -5.61 6.00 -1.85
C TYR A 106 -5.30 5.95 -0.36
N GLY A 107 -4.18 6.55 0.03
CA GLY A 107 -3.80 6.69 1.44
C GLY A 107 -4.38 7.97 2.04
N ALA A 108 -4.85 7.91 3.26
CA ALA A 108 -5.08 9.08 4.11
C ALA A 108 -4.08 9.02 5.27
N ILE A 109 -3.37 10.12 5.51
CA ILE A 109 -2.44 10.23 6.64
C ILE A 109 -3.26 10.47 7.90
N LEU A 110 -3.11 9.59 8.89
CA LEU A 110 -3.76 9.72 10.20
C LEU A 110 -2.82 10.24 11.29
N SER A 111 -1.52 10.40 10.98
CA SER A 111 -0.54 10.92 11.95
C SER A 111 -0.68 12.45 12.13
N PRO A 112 -0.54 12.96 13.37
CA PRO A 112 -0.62 14.39 13.67
C PRO A 112 0.64 15.18 13.27
N ASN A 113 1.76 14.50 13.03
CA ASN A 113 3.01 15.13 12.57
C ASN A 113 3.10 15.11 11.04
N PRO A 114 3.76 16.11 10.41
CA PRO A 114 3.95 16.12 8.96
C PRO A 114 4.67 14.82 8.56
N ALA A 115 4.05 14.03 7.69
CA ALA A 115 4.64 12.77 7.22
C ALA A 115 5.93 13.00 6.42
N VAL A 116 6.15 14.23 5.95
CA VAL A 116 7.31 14.68 5.19
C VAL A 116 7.76 16.04 5.74
N GLU A 117 9.01 16.14 6.16
CA GLU A 117 9.63 17.37 6.63
C GLU A 117 10.83 17.71 5.74
N LEU A 118 10.91 18.95 5.24
CA LEU A 118 12.09 19.44 4.52
C LEU A 118 13.21 19.70 5.54
N ILE A 119 14.41 19.14 5.33
CA ILE A 119 15.56 19.47 6.17
C ILE A 119 16.02 20.90 5.84
N PRO A 120 15.97 21.85 6.79
CA PRO A 120 16.47 23.19 6.56
C PRO A 120 17.99 23.14 6.31
N GLY A 121 18.45 23.71 5.19
CA GLY A 121 19.88 23.79 4.84
C GLY A 121 20.30 23.04 3.57
N PHE A 122 19.42 22.24 2.96
CA PHE A 122 19.67 21.56 1.68
C PHE A 122 18.87 22.20 0.53
N GLY A 123 19.24 23.43 0.14
CA GLY A 123 18.60 24.16 -0.97
C GLY A 123 17.19 24.72 -0.64
N PRO A 124 16.62 25.59 -1.48
CA PRO A 124 15.36 26.27 -1.15
C PRO A 124 14.13 25.35 -1.07
N GLY A 125 14.22 24.08 -1.47
CA GLY A 125 13.05 23.22 -1.65
C GLY A 125 12.13 23.77 -2.76
N SER A 126 11.58 22.89 -3.59
CA SER A 126 10.58 23.30 -4.59
C SER A 126 9.20 22.93 -4.05
N LEU A 127 8.28 23.89 -3.96
CA LEU A 127 6.86 23.63 -3.65
C LEU A 127 6.27 22.57 -4.59
N THR A 128 6.73 22.54 -5.84
CA THR A 128 6.36 21.53 -6.84
C THR A 128 6.89 20.15 -6.46
N GLY A 129 8.13 20.07 -5.96
CA GLY A 129 8.72 18.83 -5.47
C GLY A 129 8.02 18.30 -4.22
N GLN A 130 7.63 19.19 -3.30
CA GLN A 130 6.91 18.82 -2.08
C GLN A 130 5.51 18.25 -2.39
N ASN A 131 4.76 18.89 -3.29
CA ASN A 131 3.47 18.39 -3.77
C ASN A 131 3.59 17.06 -4.51
N LEU A 132 4.66 16.87 -5.31
CA LEU A 132 4.90 15.60 -5.98
C LEU A 132 5.13 14.50 -4.94
N VAL A 133 6.00 14.76 -3.95
CA VAL A 133 6.33 13.84 -2.86
C VAL A 133 5.12 13.51 -2.00
N GLU A 134 4.22 14.46 -1.76
CA GLU A 134 2.95 14.18 -1.07
C GLU A 134 2.01 13.32 -1.95
N ALA A 135 1.96 13.57 -3.27
CA ALA A 135 1.12 12.82 -4.20
C ALA A 135 1.62 11.38 -4.47
N ILE A 136 2.94 11.15 -4.48
CA ILE A 136 3.57 9.82 -4.63
C ILE A 136 4.00 9.20 -3.29
N GLY A 137 3.80 9.92 -2.18
CA GLY A 137 4.27 9.53 -0.85
C GLY A 137 3.15 9.08 0.08
N PRO A 138 3.36 9.18 1.40
CA PRO A 138 2.36 8.83 2.39
C PRO A 138 1.09 9.67 2.14
N GLY A 139 -0.04 9.04 1.77
CA GLY A 139 -1.26 9.76 1.42
C GLY A 139 -1.61 9.80 -0.09
N GLY A 140 -0.73 9.25 -0.93
CA GLY A 140 -0.87 9.26 -2.39
C GLY A 140 -1.71 8.14 -3.00
N LEU A 141 -1.79 8.16 -4.34
CA LEU A 141 -2.41 7.10 -5.15
C LEU A 141 -1.48 5.89 -5.27
N GLU A 142 -1.96 4.74 -4.83
CA GLU A 142 -1.24 3.47 -4.83
C GLU A 142 -1.75 2.57 -5.96
N ILE A 143 -0.83 2.06 -6.79
CA ILE A 143 -1.12 0.94 -7.70
C ILE A 143 -0.31 -0.25 -7.23
N SER A 144 -0.95 -1.41 -7.10
CA SER A 144 -0.29 -2.62 -6.65
C SER A 144 -0.75 -3.83 -7.45
N ILE A 145 0.19 -4.72 -7.73
CA ILE A 145 -0.07 -6.05 -8.27
C ILE A 145 0.41 -7.04 -7.22
N SER A 146 -0.39 -8.06 -6.93
CA SER A 146 -0.09 -9.07 -5.93
C SER A 146 -0.42 -10.45 -6.46
N PHE A 147 0.46 -11.40 -6.17
CA PHE A 147 0.24 -12.80 -6.48
C PHE A 147 -0.08 -13.54 -5.18
N LEU A 148 -1.25 -14.16 -5.11
CA LEU A 148 -1.71 -14.92 -3.95
C LEU A 148 -1.55 -16.41 -4.23
N ILE A 149 -0.91 -17.10 -3.30
CA ILE A 149 -0.73 -18.56 -3.33
C ILE A 149 -1.67 -19.14 -2.27
N GLY A 150 -2.66 -19.92 -2.69
CA GLY A 150 -3.55 -20.62 -1.79
C GLY A 150 -2.84 -21.77 -1.08
N LEU A 151 -2.45 -21.57 0.18
CA LEU A 151 -1.79 -22.59 1.02
C LEU A 151 -2.77 -23.54 1.73
N GLY A 152 -4.08 -23.34 1.59
CA GLY A 152 -5.11 -24.21 2.19
C GLY A 152 -5.38 -25.47 1.34
N PRO A 153 -5.91 -26.55 1.95
CA PRO A 153 -6.34 -27.73 1.20
C PRO A 153 -7.38 -27.29 0.17
N GLY A 154 -7.02 -27.42 -1.11
CA GLY A 154 -7.89 -27.00 -2.20
C GLY A 154 -9.19 -27.79 -2.13
N LYS A 155 -10.29 -27.15 -1.74
CA LYS A 155 -11.61 -27.70 -2.04
C LYS A 155 -11.73 -27.70 -3.56
N VAL A 156 -11.53 -28.88 -4.13
CA VAL A 156 -11.94 -29.20 -5.49
C VAL A 156 -13.45 -28.97 -5.51
N THR A 157 -13.89 -27.85 -6.06
CA THR A 157 -15.29 -27.68 -6.42
C THR A 157 -15.53 -28.63 -7.58
N VAL A 158 -16.02 -29.83 -7.26
CA VAL A 158 -16.56 -30.77 -8.24
C VAL A 158 -17.69 -30.02 -8.96
N ARG A 159 -17.53 -29.85 -10.26
CA ARG A 159 -18.60 -29.43 -11.16
C ARG A 159 -19.51 -30.60 -11.44
#